data_AF-A0A2D2DJC4-F1
#
_entry.id   AF-A0A2D2DJC4-F1
#
_cell.length_a   1.000
_cell.length_b   1.000
_cell.length_c   1.000
_cell.angle_alpha   90.00
_cell.angle_beta   90.00
_cell.angle_gamma   90.00
#
_symmetry.space_group_name_H-M   'P 1'
#
loop_
_entity.id
_entity.type
_entity.pdbx_description
1 polymer ?
#
loop_
_entity_poly.entity_id
_entity_poly.type
_entity_poly.pdbx_seq_one_letter_code
_entity_poly.pdbx_strand_id
1 'polypeptide(L)'
;MAPNNQAADDLLSKRESTAELDCDGVLVTPNERNTLLLIIAALAQKAGIDPAHHKSASAISDLISLLGASVSSPTIRDKLNMIPAAVARREVVVGRKRTGK
;
A
#
# COMPACT_ATOMS: atom_id res chain seq x y z
N MET A 1 -44.40 -32.15 -18.16
CA MET A 1 -42.93 -32.18 -18.21
C MET A 1 -42.44 -30.75 -18.00
N ALA A 2 -41.97 -30.42 -16.80
CA ALA A 2 -41.49 -29.08 -16.48
C ALA A 2 -40.01 -28.94 -16.86
N PRO A 3 -39.56 -27.80 -17.40
CA PRO A 3 -38.16 -27.60 -17.76
C PRO A 3 -37.26 -27.46 -16.51
N ASN A 4 -36.08 -28.07 -16.65
CA ASN A 4 -35.06 -28.27 -15.65
C ASN A 4 -34.35 -26.94 -15.31
N ASN A 5 -34.36 -26.55 -14.03
CA ASN A 5 -33.94 -25.23 -13.56
C ASN A 5 -32.44 -25.16 -13.23
N GLN A 6 -31.59 -25.78 -14.05
CA GLN A 6 -30.15 -25.95 -13.79
C GLN A 6 -29.29 -24.72 -14.18
N ALA A 7 -29.88 -23.65 -14.72
CA ALA A 7 -29.16 -22.49 -15.21
C ALA A 7 -28.93 -21.38 -14.15
N ALA A 8 -29.44 -21.54 -12.93
CA ALA A 8 -29.32 -20.51 -11.89
C ALA A 8 -28.06 -20.66 -10.99
N ASP A 9 -27.39 -21.81 -11.03
CA ASP A 9 -26.27 -22.10 -10.12
C ASP A 9 -24.92 -21.54 -10.62
N ASP A 10 -24.77 -21.30 -11.92
CA ASP A 10 -23.48 -20.92 -12.53
C ASP A 10 -23.14 -19.41 -12.36
N LEU A 11 -24.11 -18.59 -11.94
CA LEU A 11 -23.90 -17.15 -11.75
C LEU A 11 -23.45 -16.77 -10.34
N LEU A 12 -23.42 -17.71 -9.39
CA LEU A 12 -22.86 -17.47 -8.05
C LEU A 12 -21.34 -17.63 -7.97
N SER A 13 -20.71 -18.27 -8.96
CA SER A 13 -19.25 -18.51 -8.95
C SER A 13 -18.41 -17.31 -9.43
N LYS A 14 -19.02 -16.24 -9.95
CA LYS A 14 -18.33 -15.03 -10.43
C LYS A 14 -18.33 -13.85 -9.46
N ARG A 15 -18.76 -14.06 -8.21
CA ARG A 15 -18.55 -13.09 -7.13
C ARG A 15 -17.28 -13.42 -6.36
N GLU A 16 -16.19 -13.61 -7.10
CA GLU A 16 -14.83 -13.36 -6.63
C GLU A 16 -14.71 -11.88 -6.23
N SER A 17 -15.26 -11.56 -5.07
CA SER A 17 -14.92 -10.37 -4.32
C SER A 17 -13.95 -10.84 -3.25
N THR A 18 -12.70 -11.03 -3.65
CA THR A 18 -11.55 -11.04 -2.74
C THR A 18 -11.34 -9.61 -2.23
N ALA A 19 -12.29 -9.17 -1.41
CA ALA A 19 -12.01 -8.15 -0.42
C ALA A 19 -11.21 -8.87 0.68
N GLU A 20 -9.89 -8.87 0.51
CA GLU A 20 -8.97 -9.22 1.60
C GLU A 20 -9.24 -8.23 2.74
N LEU A 21 -9.84 -8.74 3.81
CA LEU A 21 -10.23 -7.99 4.99
C LEU A 21 -9.02 -7.90 5.94
N ASP A 22 -8.49 -6.70 6.14
CA ASP A 22 -7.65 -6.39 7.30
C ASP A 22 -8.53 -6.32 8.57
N CYS A 23 -7.96 -6.71 9.71
CA CYS A 23 -8.61 -7.10 10.97
C CYS A 23 -9.52 -6.06 11.67
N ASP A 24 -9.66 -4.84 11.13
CA ASP A 24 -10.50 -3.76 11.69
C ASP A 24 -11.46 -3.11 10.66
N GLY A 25 -11.45 -3.54 9.39
CA GLY A 25 -12.38 -3.04 8.37
C GLY A 25 -12.26 -1.54 8.05
N VAL A 26 -11.19 -0.87 8.48
CA VAL A 26 -10.98 0.56 8.22
C VAL A 26 -10.33 0.75 6.85
N LEU A 27 -11.06 1.40 5.94
CA LEU A 27 -10.51 1.83 4.65
C LEU A 27 -9.46 2.93 4.89
N VAL A 28 -8.19 2.63 4.62
CA VAL A 28 -7.11 3.62 4.69
C VAL A 28 -7.35 4.69 3.63
N THR A 29 -7.63 5.91 4.09
CA THR A 29 -7.87 7.06 3.19
C THR A 29 -6.60 7.43 2.41
N PRO A 30 -6.72 8.10 1.25
CA PRO A 30 -5.55 8.57 0.51
C PRO A 30 -4.60 9.45 1.34
N ASN A 31 -5.13 10.23 2.29
CA ASN A 31 -4.35 11.08 3.18
C ASN A 31 -3.56 10.30 4.23
N GLU A 32 -4.19 9.30 4.85
CA GLU A 32 -3.51 8.40 5.79
C GLU A 32 -2.43 7.60 5.08
N ARG A 33 -2.73 7.05 3.89
CA ARG A 33 -1.75 6.37 3.06
C ARG A 33 -0.56 7.27 2.74
N ASN A 34 -0.81 8.52 2.34
CA ASN A 34 0.26 9.47 2.03
C ASN A 34 1.12 9.79 3.27
N THR A 35 0.48 9.89 4.44
CA THR A 35 1.17 10.11 5.72
C THR A 35 2.04 8.92 6.10
N LEU A 36 1.54 7.69 5.94
CA LEU A 36 2.31 6.47 6.16
C LEU A 36 3.53 6.39 5.23
N LEU A 37 3.35 6.70 3.94
CA LEU A 37 4.46 6.72 2.97
C LEU A 37 5.53 7.75 3.34
N LEU A 38 5.15 8.92 3.86
CA LEU A 38 6.08 9.93 4.38
C LEU A 38 6.85 9.44 5.62
N ILE A 39 6.18 8.76 6.55
CA ILE A 39 6.82 8.17 7.72
C ILE A 39 7.84 7.12 7.28
N ILE A 40 7.47 6.23 6.35
CA ILE A 40 8.37 5.22 5.79
C ILE A 40 9.57 5.90 5.11
N ALA A 41 9.36 6.97 4.35
CA ALA A 41 10.44 7.74 3.72
C ALA A 41 11.44 8.29 4.74
N ALA A 42 10.95 8.89 5.82
CA ALA A 42 11.79 9.45 6.88
C ALA A 42 12.58 8.34 7.61
N LEU A 43 11.95 7.20 7.88
CA LEU A 43 12.62 6.05 8.50
C LEU A 43 13.69 5.46 7.57
N ALA A 44 13.39 5.33 6.28
CA ALA A 44 14.34 4.84 5.28
C ALA A 44 15.58 5.76 5.20
N GLN A 45 15.37 7.07 5.16
CA GLN A 45 16.46 8.05 5.18
C GLN A 45 17.30 7.94 6.45
N LYS A 46 16.66 7.82 7.62
CA LYS A 46 17.36 7.65 8.90
C LYS A 46 18.18 6.35 8.94
N ALA A 47 17.68 5.28 8.32
CA ALA A 47 18.36 4.00 8.23
C ALA A 47 19.39 3.91 7.10
N GLY A 48 19.54 4.96 6.27
CA GLY A 48 20.41 4.93 5.08
C GLY A 48 19.91 3.98 3.98
N ILE A 49 18.62 3.62 3.99
CA ILE A 49 17.99 2.79 2.98
C ILE A 49 17.46 3.68 1.87
N ASP A 50 17.92 3.45 0.64
CA ASP A 50 17.35 4.07 -0.55
C ASP A 50 16.10 3.28 -1.02
N PRO A 51 14.89 3.86 -0.96
CA PRO A 51 13.67 3.18 -1.42
C PRO A 51 13.69 2.79 -2.90
N ALA A 52 14.46 3.51 -3.74
CA ALA A 52 14.57 3.24 -5.17
C ALA A 52 15.54 2.08 -5.49
N HIS A 53 16.35 1.67 -4.51
CA HIS A 53 17.36 0.63 -4.73
C HIS A 53 16.72 -0.76 -4.83
N HIS A 54 17.13 -1.53 -5.84
CA HIS A 54 16.53 -2.84 -6.17
C HIS A 54 16.55 -3.88 -5.03
N LYS A 55 17.53 -3.79 -4.12
CA LYS A 55 17.67 -4.68 -2.95
C LYS A 55 16.87 -4.24 -1.72
N SER A 56 16.33 -3.03 -1.70
CA SER A 56 15.67 -2.49 -0.51
C SER A 56 14.43 -3.29 -0.14
N ALA A 57 13.66 -3.75 -1.13
CA ALA A 57 12.52 -4.62 -0.89
C ALA A 57 12.90 -5.95 -0.20
N SER A 58 14.03 -6.56 -0.59
CA SER A 58 14.52 -7.79 0.03
C SER A 58 14.97 -7.55 1.46
N ALA A 59 15.77 -6.50 1.69
CA ALA A 59 16.25 -6.16 3.04
C ALA A 59 15.08 -5.85 4.00
N ILE A 60 14.04 -5.15 3.51
CA ILE A 60 12.83 -4.88 4.28
C ILE A 60 12.05 -6.18 4.54
N SER A 61 11.94 -7.08 3.56
CA SER A 61 11.30 -8.39 3.75
C SER A 61 11.97 -9.21 4.86
N ASP A 62 13.31 -9.20 4.91
CA ASP A 62 14.06 -9.88 5.96
C ASP A 62 13.78 -9.27 7.34
N LEU A 63 13.74 -7.93 7.43
CA LEU A 63 13.39 -7.21 8.66
C LEU A 63 11.96 -7.50 9.12
N ILE A 64 11.00 -7.58 8.19
CA ILE A 64 9.60 -7.95 8.49
C ILE A 64 9.53 -9.39 9.00
N SER A 65 10.33 -10.29 8.43
CA SER A 65 10.40 -11.69 8.85
C SER A 65 10.90 -11.84 10.28
N LEU A 66 11.83 -10.97 10.73
CA LEU A 66 12.28 -10.93 12.12
C LEU A 66 11.17 -10.52 13.11
N LEU A 67 10.11 -9.87 12.64
CA LEU A 67 8.94 -9.51 13.45
C LEU A 67 7.87 -10.62 13.48
N GLY A 68 8.13 -11.77 12.85
CA GLY A 68 7.16 -12.86 12.74
C GLY A 68 6.03 -12.58 11.74
N ALA A 69 6.21 -11.59 10.86
CA ALA A 69 5.28 -11.26 9.78
C ALA A 69 5.89 -11.63 8.42
N SER A 70 5.07 -11.73 7.39
CA SER A 70 5.54 -11.94 6.01
C SER A 70 4.81 -11.00 5.06
N VAL A 71 5.58 -10.31 4.23
CA VAL A 71 5.06 -9.48 3.14
C VAL A 71 5.92 -9.76 1.92
N SER A 72 5.29 -9.95 0.75
CA SER A 72 6.02 -10.28 -0.46
C SER A 72 6.91 -9.12 -0.95
N SER A 73 8.10 -9.43 -1.45
CA SER A 73 9.01 -8.44 -2.05
C SER A 73 8.36 -7.58 -3.16
N PRO A 74 7.52 -8.14 -4.07
CA PRO A 74 6.74 -7.33 -5.01
C PRO A 74 5.84 -6.31 -4.31
N THR A 75 5.07 -6.72 -3.30
CA THR A 75 4.20 -5.81 -2.54
C THR A 75 4.98 -4.69 -1.88
N ILE A 76 6.12 -5.01 -1.26
CA ILE A 76 7.00 -4.01 -0.63
C ILE A 76 7.50 -3.02 -1.68
N ARG A 77 7.99 -3.52 -2.83
CA ARG A 77 8.50 -2.69 -3.93
C ARG A 77 7.42 -1.73 -4.44
N ASP A 78 6.19 -2.21 -4.61
CA ASP A 78 5.08 -1.36 -5.03
C ASP A 78 4.84 -0.20 -4.05
N LYS A 79 4.93 -0.45 -2.73
CA LYS A 79 4.80 0.62 -1.74
C LYS A 79 5.98 1.58 -1.74
N LEU A 80 7.22 1.08 -1.87
CA LEU A 80 8.41 1.93 -1.97
C LEU A 80 8.36 2.85 -3.19
N ASN A 81 7.86 2.35 -4.33
CA ASN A 81 7.69 3.13 -5.55
C ASN A 81 6.69 4.29 -5.40
N MET A 82 5.79 4.23 -4.42
CA MET A 82 4.84 5.33 -4.16
C MET A 82 5.45 6.47 -3.33
N ILE A 83 6.59 6.23 -2.68
CA ILE A 83 7.22 7.21 -1.77
C ILE A 83 7.61 8.51 -2.49
N PRO A 84 8.29 8.51 -3.65
CA PRO A 84 8.67 9.75 -4.33
C PRO A 84 7.47 10.64 -4.64
N ALA A 85 6.37 10.04 -5.09
CA ALA A 85 5.13 10.76 -5.37
C ALA A 85 4.50 11.34 -4.09
N ALA A 86 4.56 10.61 -2.97
CA ALA A 86 4.04 11.06 -1.69
C ALA A 86 4.82 12.26 -1.12
N VAL A 87 6.15 12.23 -1.25
CA VAL A 87 7.04 13.33 -0.85
C VAL A 87 6.78 14.57 -1.71
N ALA A 88 6.76 14.42 -3.04
CA ALA A 88 6.52 15.53 -3.96
C ALA A 88 5.17 16.23 -3.69
N ARG A 89 4.11 15.48 -3.40
CA ARG A 89 2.79 16.04 -3.04
C ARG A 89 2.84 16.90 -1.78
N ARG A 90 3.70 16.58 -0.81
CA ARG A 90 3.83 17.33 0.44
C ARG A 90 4.68 18.59 0.27
N GLU A 91 5.75 18.53 -0.51
CA GLU A 91 6.59 19.69 -0.83
C GLU A 91 5.79 20.79 -1.55
N VAL A 92 4.90 20.40 -2.47
CA VAL A 92 3.98 21.34 -3.15
C VAL A 92 3.04 22.06 -2.17
N VAL A 93 2.65 21.43 -1.07
CA VAL A 93 1.82 22.06 -0.02
C VAL A 93 2.63 23.05 0.82
N VAL A 94 3.90 22.76 1.11
CA VAL A 94 4.79 23.67 1.86
C VAL A 94 5.19 24.90 1.03
N GLY A 95 5.18 24.79 -0.31
CA GLY A 95 5.43 25.90 -1.25
C GLY A 95 4.29 26.93 -1.40
N ARG A 96 3.12 26.72 -0.78
CA ARG A 96 2.06 27.75 -0.74
C ARG A 96 2.40 28.82 0.32
N LYS A 97 3.20 29.79 -0.11
CA LYS A 97 3.47 31.11 0.47
C LYS A 97 2.83 31.40 1.83
N ARG A 98 3.65 31.46 2.89
CA ARG A 98 3.42 32.39 4.01
C ARG A 98 3.77 33.81 3.55
N THR A 99 3.02 34.38 2.61
CA THR A 99 3.02 35.85 2.43
C THR A 99 2.02 36.42 3.43
N GLY A 100 2.49 36.56 4.68
CA GLY A 100 1.86 37.39 5.69
C GLY A 100 2.15 38.85 5.38
N LYS A 101 1.10 39.65 5.47
CA LYS A 101 0.98 41.06 5.16
C LYS A 101 1.75 41.95 6.15
#